data_AF-A0A0J7LN14-F1
#
_entry.id   AF-A0A0J7LN14-F1
#
_cell.length_a   1.000
_cell.length_b   1.000
_cell.length_c   1.000
_cell.angle_alpha   90.00
_cell.angle_beta   90.00
_cell.angle_gamma   90.00
#
_symmetry.space_group_name_H-M   'P 1'
#
loop_
_entity.id
_entity.type
_entity.pdbx_description
1 polymer ?
#
loop_
_entity_poly.entity_id
_entity_poly.type
_entity_poly.pdbx_seq_one_letter_code
_entity_poly.pdbx_strand_id
1 'polypeptide(L)'
;MIDRDFCEFLEYEMCKVFEHSNNDEIKWFWCDGVLTDQPDIYYSQKFVNDNRQVKLKAFIGNDGQTEYELTLKFGNKALSRYTRNLDIKECVPNADKQNWFDIDTKRNKIEIQLD
;
A
#
# COMPACT_ATOMS: atom_id res chain seq x y z
N MET A 1 11.59 1.81 6.32
CA MET A 1 11.94 1.25 4.99
C MET A 1 10.72 0.53 4.45
N ILE A 2 10.73 0.12 3.18
CA ILE A 2 9.77 -0.86 2.68
C ILE A 2 10.44 -2.22 2.81
N ASP A 3 10.11 -2.90 3.90
CA ASP A 3 10.61 -4.23 4.23
C ASP A 3 9.42 -5.13 4.60
N ARG A 4 9.72 -6.36 5.02
CA ARG A 4 8.70 -7.33 5.40
C ARG A 4 7.78 -6.82 6.51
N ASP A 5 8.32 -6.14 7.51
CA ASP A 5 7.55 -5.61 8.64
C ASP A 5 6.61 -4.47 8.21
N PHE A 6 7.02 -3.64 7.25
CA PHE A 6 6.12 -2.68 6.62
C PHE A 6 5.03 -3.36 5.78
N CYS A 7 5.36 -4.41 5.04
CA CYS A 7 4.39 -5.11 4.19
C CYS A 7 3.33 -5.85 5.01
N GLU A 8 3.72 -6.55 6.07
CA GLU A 8 2.80 -7.21 7.02
C GLU A 8 1.89 -6.19 7.72
N PHE A 9 2.43 -5.01 8.05
CA PHE A 9 1.61 -3.91 8.57
C PHE A 9 0.60 -3.40 7.54
N LEU A 10 1.02 -3.22 6.28
CA LEU A 10 0.16 -2.70 5.22
C LEU A 10 -0.97 -3.69 4.87
N GLU A 11 -0.67 -4.99 4.84
CA GLU A 11 -1.65 -6.07 4.68
C GLU A 11 -2.78 -5.94 5.72
N TYR A 12 -2.42 -5.80 6.99
CA TYR A 12 -3.38 -5.64 8.08
C TYR A 12 -4.24 -4.37 7.94
N GLU A 13 -3.63 -3.24 7.57
CA GLU A 13 -4.38 -2.01 7.33
C GLU A 13 -5.32 -2.11 6.12
N MET A 14 -4.93 -2.82 5.05
CA MET A 14 -5.79 -3.06 3.90
C MET A 14 -7.04 -3.88 4.27
N CYS A 15 -6.88 -4.92 5.11
CA CYS A 15 -8.02 -5.68 5.63
C CYS A 15 -9.04 -4.80 6.35
N LYS A 16 -8.57 -3.85 7.17
CA LYS A 16 -9.46 -2.88 7.84
C LYS A 16 -10.18 -1.98 6.84
N VAL A 17 -9.50 -1.53 5.80
CA VAL A 17 -10.11 -0.68 4.76
C VAL A 17 -11.26 -1.42 4.08
N PHE A 18 -11.07 -2.70 3.75
CA PHE A 18 -12.13 -3.52 3.16
C PHE A 18 -13.32 -3.69 4.11
N GLU A 19 -13.08 -4.03 5.37
CA GLU A 19 -14.13 -4.22 6.38
C GLU A 19 -15.01 -2.96 6.57
N HIS A 20 -14.39 -1.77 6.52
CA HIS A 20 -15.07 -0.48 6.68
C HIS A 20 -15.55 0.14 5.35
N SER A 21 -15.34 -0.55 4.23
CA SER A 21 -15.71 -0.03 2.92
C SER A 21 -17.23 0.00 2.73
N ASN A 22 -17.72 1.10 2.15
CA ASN A 22 -19.11 1.21 1.68
C ASN A 22 -19.32 0.58 0.29
N ASN A 23 -18.26 0.07 -0.34
CA ASN A 23 -18.34 -0.60 -1.63
C ASN A 23 -18.53 -2.12 -1.41
N ASP A 24 -19.75 -2.60 -1.69
CA ASP A 24 -20.15 -4.00 -1.53
C ASP A 24 -19.28 -4.99 -2.34
N GLU A 25 -18.63 -4.55 -3.43
CA GLU A 25 -17.76 -5.40 -4.24
C GLU A 25 -16.48 -5.83 -3.49
N ILE A 26 -15.95 -4.94 -2.65
CA ILE A 26 -14.66 -5.14 -1.98
C ILE A 26 -14.80 -5.33 -0.47
N LYS A 27 -15.99 -5.12 0.09
CA LYS A 27 -16.25 -5.20 1.54
C LYS A 27 -15.89 -6.58 2.14
N TRP A 28 -15.97 -7.62 1.33
CA TRP A 28 -15.66 -8.99 1.72
C TRP A 28 -14.26 -9.43 1.33
N PHE A 29 -13.45 -8.52 0.78
CA PHE A 29 -12.06 -8.84 0.47
C PHE A 29 -11.25 -8.90 1.75
N TRP A 30 -10.26 -9.79 1.74
CA TRP A 30 -9.12 -9.75 2.65
C TRP A 30 -7.83 -9.60 1.84
N CYS A 31 -6.73 -9.30 2.52
CA CYS A 31 -5.40 -9.33 1.97
C CYS A 31 -4.61 -10.46 2.63
N ASP A 32 -4.03 -11.35 1.83
CA ASP A 32 -3.25 -12.51 2.29
C ASP A 32 -1.73 -12.29 2.11
N GLY A 33 -1.34 -11.09 1.69
CA GLY A 33 0.05 -10.72 1.54
C GLY A 33 0.30 -9.47 0.72
N VAL A 34 1.28 -8.69 1.15
CA VAL A 34 1.93 -7.65 0.34
C VAL A 34 3.41 -7.98 0.18
N LEU A 35 3.94 -7.88 -1.03
CA LEU A 35 5.32 -8.20 -1.34
C LEU A 35 5.97 -7.09 -2.16
N THR A 36 7.26 -6.91 -1.94
CA THR A 36 8.13 -6.23 -2.91
C THR A 36 8.31 -7.14 -4.12
N ASP A 37 8.00 -6.65 -5.32
CA ASP A 37 8.03 -7.42 -6.57
C ASP A 37 9.07 -6.89 -7.58
N GLN A 38 9.91 -5.95 -7.12
CA GLN A 38 10.90 -5.24 -7.93
C GLN A 38 12.29 -5.36 -7.29
N PRO A 39 13.38 -5.14 -8.04
CA PRO A 39 14.72 -5.01 -7.48
C PRO A 39 14.84 -3.88 -6.45
N ASP A 40 15.70 -4.04 -5.44
CA ASP A 40 15.93 -3.08 -4.35
C ASP A 40 16.21 -1.64 -4.78
N ILE A 41 16.77 -1.45 -5.99
CA ILE A 41 17.02 -0.12 -6.56
C ILE A 41 15.74 0.72 -6.67
N TYR A 42 14.58 0.09 -6.89
CA TYR A 42 13.26 0.74 -6.99
C TYR A 42 12.67 1.09 -5.62
N TYR A 43 13.28 0.62 -4.53
CA TYR A 43 12.94 1.01 -3.17
C TYR A 43 14.04 1.88 -2.54
N SER A 44 15.10 2.22 -3.28
CA SER A 44 16.16 3.08 -2.75
C SER A 44 15.63 4.48 -2.41
N GLN A 45 16.24 5.14 -1.42
CA GLN A 45 15.88 6.50 -1.03
C GLN A 45 15.94 7.48 -2.21
N LYS A 46 16.94 7.31 -3.08
CA LYS A 46 17.06 8.11 -4.31
C LYS A 46 15.87 7.89 -5.24
N PHE A 47 15.52 6.64 -5.53
CA PHE A 47 14.40 6.34 -6.41
C PHE A 47 13.09 6.90 -5.86
N VAL A 48 12.81 6.65 -4.57
CA VAL A 48 11.58 7.15 -3.93
C VAL A 48 11.54 8.67 -3.89
N ASN A 49 12.67 9.34 -3.63
CA ASN A 49 12.75 10.80 -3.67
C ASN A 49 12.42 11.37 -5.06
N ASP A 50 12.96 10.74 -6.11
CA ASP A 50 12.84 11.24 -7.49
C ASP A 50 11.47 10.92 -8.10
N ASN A 51 10.87 9.77 -7.76
CA ASN A 51 9.62 9.29 -8.37
C ASN A 51 8.38 9.50 -7.48
N ARG A 52 8.56 9.66 -6.16
CA ARG A 52 7.50 9.78 -5.16
C ARG A 52 6.49 8.63 -5.12
N GLN A 53 6.84 7.48 -5.68
CA GLN A 53 6.02 6.28 -5.62
C GLN A 53 6.88 5.04 -5.81
N VAL A 54 6.37 3.91 -5.36
CA VAL A 54 6.90 2.58 -5.70
C VAL A 54 5.77 1.65 -6.10
N LYS A 55 6.14 0.52 -6.71
CA LYS A 55 5.23 -0.58 -6.98
C LYS A 55 5.48 -1.72 -6.00
N LEU A 56 4.41 -2.37 -5.60
CA LEU A 56 4.37 -3.59 -4.80
C LEU A 56 3.36 -4.53 -5.46
N LYS A 57 3.32 -5.76 -4.98
CA LYS A 57 2.27 -6.72 -5.30
C LYS A 57 1.43 -7.00 -4.05
N ALA A 58 0.12 -7.00 -4.20
CA ALA A 58 -0.81 -7.41 -3.16
C ALA A 58 -1.62 -8.62 -3.62
N PHE A 59 -1.91 -9.53 -2.69
CA PHE A 59 -2.79 -10.67 -2.91
C PHE A 59 -4.08 -10.40 -2.15
N ILE A 60 -5.15 -10.12 -2.89
CA ILE A 60 -6.44 -9.73 -2.31
C ILE A 60 -7.61 -10.45 -3.01
N GLY A 61 -8.78 -10.37 -2.42
CA GLY A 61 -10.03 -10.93 -2.95
C GLY A 61 -10.80 -11.66 -1.86
N ASN A 62 -11.88 -12.34 -2.23
CA ASN A 62 -12.65 -13.16 -1.27
C ASN A 62 -11.88 -14.40 -0.80
N ASP A 63 -10.97 -14.90 -1.65
CA ASP A 63 -10.04 -16.00 -1.35
C ASP A 63 -8.63 -15.50 -1.02
N GLY A 64 -8.34 -14.22 -1.30
CA GLY A 64 -7.07 -13.56 -0.99
C GLY A 64 -5.96 -13.89 -1.96
N GLN A 65 -6.26 -14.61 -3.05
CA GLN A 65 -5.23 -15.16 -3.93
C GLN A 65 -5.05 -14.37 -5.23
N THR A 66 -5.92 -13.38 -5.49
CA THR A 66 -5.83 -12.60 -6.73
C THR A 66 -4.73 -11.56 -6.63
N GLU A 67 -3.82 -11.56 -7.62
CA GLU A 67 -2.74 -10.59 -7.71
C GLU A 67 -3.23 -9.21 -8.17
N TYR A 68 -2.84 -8.19 -7.41
CA TYR A 68 -3.04 -6.79 -7.73
C TYR A 68 -1.69 -6.04 -7.77
N GLU A 69 -1.54 -5.16 -8.76
CA GLU A 69 -0.46 -4.15 -8.75
C GLU A 69 -0.82 -3.07 -7.73
N LEU A 70 0.00 -2.91 -6.70
CA LEU A 70 -0.18 -1.88 -5.67
C LEU A 70 0.82 -0.75 -5.92
N THR A 71 0.32 0.47 -6.14
CA THR A 71 1.14 1.68 -6.23
C THR A 71 1.09 2.43 -4.92
N LEU A 72 2.23 2.51 -4.23
CA LEU A 72 2.38 3.23 -2.97
C LEU A 72 2.95 4.63 -3.25
N LYS A 73 2.13 5.66 -3.08
CA LYS A 73 2.47 7.07 -3.34
C LYS A 73 2.91 7.76 -2.05
N PHE A 74 3.99 8.52 -2.13
CA PHE A 74 4.61 9.19 -0.99
C PHE A 74 4.19 10.65 -0.92
N GLY A 75 3.40 10.98 0.10
CA GLY A 75 3.17 12.35 0.52
C GLY A 75 4.43 13.00 1.11
N ASN A 76 4.33 14.28 1.43
CA ASN A 76 5.50 15.05 1.87
C ASN A 76 6.08 14.51 3.20
N LYS A 77 5.23 14.04 4.11
CA LYS A 77 5.69 13.50 5.41
C LYS A 77 6.38 12.15 5.20
N ALA A 78 5.77 11.23 4.46
CA ALA A 78 6.32 9.93 4.12
C ALA A 78 7.64 10.06 3.38
N LEU A 79 7.74 10.96 2.41
CA LEU A 79 8.97 11.20 1.66
C LEU A 79 10.10 11.69 2.59
N SER A 80 9.80 12.64 3.48
CA SER A 80 10.77 13.15 4.46
C SER A 80 11.25 12.05 5.41
N ARG A 81 10.34 11.19 5.88
CA ARG A 81 10.70 10.09 6.78
C ARG A 81 11.50 9.00 6.06
N TYR A 82 11.10 8.64 4.84
CA TYR A 82 11.75 7.61 4.04
C TYR A 82 13.22 7.97 3.73
N THR A 83 13.46 9.19 3.29
CA THR A 83 14.81 9.71 2.99
C THR A 83 15.70 9.80 4.24
N ARG A 84 15.11 9.88 5.43
CA ARG A 84 15.81 9.86 6.72
C ARG A 84 15.90 8.47 7.36
N ASN A 85 15.46 7.44 6.66
CA ASN A 85 15.37 6.07 7.15
C ASN A 85 14.56 5.91 8.45
N LEU A 86 13.52 6.73 8.60
CA LEU A 86 12.57 6.65 9.69
C LEU A 86 11.41 5.72 9.34
N ASP A 87 10.70 5.26 10.36
CA ASP A 87 9.50 4.45 10.18
C ASP A 87 8.43 5.24 9.42
N ILE A 88 7.88 4.64 8.36
CA ILE A 88 6.83 5.20 7.50
C ILE A 88 5.45 4.61 7.76
N LYS A 89 5.33 3.61 8.67
CA LYS A 89 4.04 3.04 9.09
C LYS A 89 3.09 4.13 9.62
N GLU A 90 3.64 5.09 10.37
CA GLU A 90 2.89 6.26 10.88
C GLU A 90 2.46 7.27 9.80
N CYS A 91 2.77 7.03 8.53
CA CYS A 91 2.29 7.82 7.40
C CYS A 91 1.18 7.11 6.64
N VAL A 92 0.86 5.86 6.97
CA VAL A 92 -0.36 5.19 6.47
C VAL A 92 -1.55 5.85 7.16
N PRO A 93 -2.47 6.48 6.40
CA PRO A 93 -3.65 7.09 6.99
C PRO A 93 -4.56 6.04 7.64
N ASN A 94 -5.32 6.44 8.65
CA ASN A 94 -6.34 5.58 9.25
C ASN A 94 -7.42 5.21 8.21
N ALA A 95 -7.97 4.00 8.27
CA ALA A 95 -9.07 3.51 7.44
C ALA A 95 -10.26 4.49 7.35
N ASP A 96 -10.54 5.26 8.41
CA ASP A 96 -11.63 6.25 8.42
C ASP A 96 -11.36 7.51 7.58
N LYS A 97 -10.10 7.80 7.21
CA LYS A 97 -9.80 8.93 6.32
C LYS A 97 -10.28 8.59 4.90
N GLN A 98 -10.87 9.55 4.22
CA GLN A 98 -11.28 9.40 2.83
C GLN A 98 -10.11 9.65 1.86
N ASN A 99 -10.20 9.07 0.66
CA ASN A 99 -9.37 9.37 -0.52
C ASN A 99 -7.88 9.03 -0.43
N TRP A 100 -7.46 8.15 0.48
CA TRP A 100 -6.08 7.65 0.51
C TRP A 100 -5.92 6.23 -0.06
N PHE A 101 -7.02 5.53 -0.27
CA PHE A 101 -7.07 4.18 -0.81
C PHE A 101 -8.01 4.16 -2.02
N ASP A 102 -7.55 3.65 -3.14
CA ASP A 102 -8.33 3.43 -4.35
C ASP A 102 -8.08 2.03 -4.91
N ILE A 103 -9.11 1.40 -5.45
CA ILE A 103 -9.03 0.05 -6.00
C ILE A 103 -9.85 -0.07 -7.30
N ASP A 104 -9.18 -0.54 -8.35
CA ASP A 104 -9.78 -0.90 -9.63
C ASP A 104 -9.76 -2.44 -9.78
N THR A 105 -10.88 -3.06 -9.44
CA THR A 105 -11.08 -4.53 -9.50
C THR A 105 -11.13 -5.08 -10.93
N LYS A 106 -11.30 -4.23 -11.95
CA LYS A 106 -11.29 -4.66 -13.36
C LYS A 106 -9.89 -4.73 -13.92
N ARG A 107 -8.99 -3.86 -13.43
CA ARG A 107 -7.59 -3.80 -13.85
C ARG A 107 -6.62 -4.45 -12.86
N ASN A 108 -7.14 -4.95 -11.75
CA ASN A 108 -6.38 -5.45 -10.61
C ASN A 108 -5.32 -4.45 -10.14
N LYS A 109 -5.74 -3.22 -9.84
CA LYS A 109 -4.86 -2.16 -9.37
C LYS A 109 -5.33 -1.58 -8.05
N ILE A 110 -4.37 -1.26 -7.19
CA ILE A 110 -4.58 -0.57 -5.92
C ILE A 110 -3.65 0.63 -5.89
N GLU A 111 -4.16 1.76 -5.41
CA GLU A 111 -3.34 2.93 -5.10
C GLU A 111 -3.50 3.30 -3.62
N ILE A 112 -2.37 3.50 -2.96
CA ILE A 112 -2.31 3.91 -1.55
C ILE A 112 -1.50 5.20 -1.45
N GLN A 113 -2.11 6.25 -0.89
CA GLN A 113 -1.49 7.54 -0.65
C GLN A 113 -1.06 7.65 0.81
N LEU A 114 0.25 7.72 1.04
CA LEU A 114 0.81 8.04 2.35
C LEU A 114 0.79 9.56 2.58
N ASP A 115 0.62 9.99 3.83
CA ASP A 115 0.71 11.41 4.24
C ASP A 115 2.14 11.96 4.03
#